data_AF-A0A0Q4Z5N2-F1
#
_entry.id   AF-A0A0Q4Z5N2-F1
#
_cell.length_a   1.000
_cell.length_b   1.000
_cell.length_c   1.000
_cell.angle_alpha   90.00
_cell.angle_beta   90.00
_cell.angle_gamma   90.00
#
_symmetry.space_group_name_H-M   'P 1'
#
loop_
_entity.id
_entity.type
_entity.pdbx_description
1 polymer ?
#
loop_
_entity_poly.entity_id
_entity_poly.type
_entity_poly.pdbx_seq_one_letter_code
_entity_poly.pdbx_strand_id
1 'polypeptide(L)'
;MSRRSTIPIPTLEDKRKRAKGHVFLVAVKQRREDLRVYAVQASSQDDALAIVAAASAEGAAVEAAGRLSKKLARPLKLQPEVPRPI
;
A
#
# COMPACT_ATOMS: atom_id res chain seq x y z
N MET A 1 16.24 27.88 -16.02
CA MET A 1 14.82 27.55 -16.25
C MET A 1 14.55 26.14 -15.73
N SER A 2 13.97 26.05 -14.53
CA SER A 2 13.75 24.78 -13.81
C SER A 2 12.76 23.87 -14.54
N ARG A 3 13.22 22.69 -14.95
CA ARG A 3 12.35 21.63 -15.45
C ARG A 3 11.67 21.00 -14.24
N ARG A 4 10.37 21.27 -14.08
CA ARG A 4 9.51 20.63 -13.08
C ARG A 4 9.51 19.12 -13.35
N SER A 5 10.00 18.34 -12.39
CA SER A 5 9.83 16.89 -12.39
C SER A 5 8.35 16.58 -12.15
N THR A 6 7.64 16.25 -13.22
CA THR A 6 6.26 15.75 -13.14
C THR A 6 6.32 14.35 -12.51
N ILE A 7 5.96 14.26 -11.25
CA ILE A 7 5.73 12.99 -10.55
C ILE A 7 4.48 12.38 -11.19
N PRO A 8 4.53 11.17 -11.77
CA PRO A 8 3.32 10.52 -12.24
C PRO A 8 2.48 10.14 -11.03
N ILE A 9 1.32 10.79 -10.90
CA ILE A 9 0.27 10.38 -9.96
C ILE A 9 -0.38 9.13 -10.58
N PRO A 10 -0.30 7.94 -9.97
CA PRO A 10 -0.96 6.77 -10.51
C PRO A 10 -2.48 6.95 -10.36
N THR A 11 -3.15 7.17 -11.49
CA THR A 11 -4.61 7.14 -11.61
C THR A 11 -5.10 5.72 -11.28
N LEU A 12 -5.64 5.54 -10.07
CA LEU A 12 -6.32 4.32 -9.62
C LEU A 12 -7.71 4.23 -10.25
N GLU A 13 -7.77 3.97 -11.55
CA GLU A 13 -9.00 3.54 -12.22
C GLU A 13 -8.69 2.34 -13.11
N ASP A 14 -8.80 1.12 -12.56
CA ASP A 14 -9.31 0.00 -13.33
C ASP A 14 -10.01 -1.03 -12.44
N LYS A 15 -11.30 -0.79 -12.21
CA LYS A 15 -12.23 -1.82 -11.76
C LYS A 15 -12.34 -2.89 -12.85
N ARG A 16 -11.55 -3.96 -12.83
CA ARG A 16 -11.89 -5.21 -13.54
C ARG A 16 -11.23 -6.45 -12.95
N LYS A 17 -12.10 -7.41 -12.63
CA LYS A 17 -11.87 -8.80 -12.17
C LYS A 17 -11.38 -8.96 -10.73
N ARG A 18 -12.21 -9.65 -9.93
CA ARG A 18 -11.82 -10.32 -8.67
C ARG A 18 -10.72 -11.35 -8.94
N ALA A 19 -9.50 -10.91 -9.19
CA ALA A 19 -8.32 -11.75 -9.05
C ALA A 19 -8.16 -12.09 -7.56
N LYS A 20 -7.62 -13.26 -7.23
CA LYS A 20 -7.31 -13.65 -5.84
C LYS A 20 -6.34 -12.62 -5.24
N GLY A 21 -6.86 -11.55 -4.64
CA GLY A 21 -6.06 -10.49 -4.06
C GLY A 21 -5.13 -11.07 -3.00
N HIS A 22 -3.84 -10.83 -3.17
CA HIS A 22 -2.83 -11.18 -2.19
C HIS A 22 -2.81 -10.10 -1.11
N VAL A 23 -2.47 -10.49 0.12
CA VAL A 23 -2.30 -9.51 1.20
C VAL A 23 -0.83 -9.19 1.31
N PHE A 24 -0.51 -7.91 1.19
CA PHE A 24 0.82 -7.36 1.29
C PHE A 24 0.94 -6.58 2.59
N LEU A 25 2.13 -6.66 3.19
CA LEU A 25 2.52 -5.85 4.32
C LEU A 25 3.42 -4.73 3.79
N VAL A 26 3.10 -3.52 4.17
CA VAL A 26 3.81 -2.31 3.77
C VAL A 26 4.19 -1.56 5.03
N ALA A 27 5.48 -1.39 5.25
CA ALA A 27 6.00 -0.57 6.33
C ALA A 27 6.07 0.89 5.87
N VAL A 28 5.61 1.79 6.73
CA VAL A 28 5.67 3.23 6.54
C VAL A 28 6.52 3.80 7.66
N LYS A 29 7.63 4.41 7.27
CA LYS A 29 8.55 5.09 8.17
C LYS A 29 8.45 6.59 7.92
N GLN A 30 7.91 7.29 8.90
CA GLN A 30 7.82 8.75 8.89
C GLN A 30 8.90 9.35 9.79
N ARG A 31 9.37 10.54 9.44
CA ARG A 31 10.41 11.24 10.20
C ARG A 31 9.80 11.70 11.53
N ARG A 32 10.35 11.21 12.66
CA ARG A 32 9.89 11.45 14.05
C ARG A 32 8.64 10.68 14.49
N GLU A 33 8.19 9.70 13.72
CA GLU A 33 7.06 8.82 14.06
C GLU A 33 7.52 7.37 14.14
N ASP A 34 6.80 6.56 14.91
CA ASP A 34 7.01 5.12 14.97
C ASP A 34 6.76 4.45 13.62
N LEU A 35 7.49 3.36 13.36
CA LEU A 35 7.30 2.54 12.16
C LEU A 35 5.90 1.92 12.19
N ARG A 36 5.06 2.25 11.20
CA ARG A 36 3.71 1.70 11.08
C ARG A 36 3.67 0.66 9.98
N VAL A 37 3.10 -0.51 10.25
CA VAL A 37 2.89 -1.55 9.25
C VAL A 37 1.43 -1.59 8.86
N TYR A 38 1.18 -1.53 7.55
CA TYR A 38 -0.15 -1.61 6.97
C TYR A 38 -0.29 -2.92 6.21
N ALA A 39 -1.43 -3.58 6.39
CA ALA A 39 -1.87 -4.69 5.59
C ALA A 39 -2.84 -4.21 4.51
N VAL A 40 -2.55 -4.52 3.25
CA VAL A 40 -3.37 -4.13 2.09
C VAL A 40 -3.64 -5.35 1.24
N GLN A 41 -4.88 -5.52 0.80
CA GLN A 41 -5.21 -6.51 -0.20
C GLN A 41 -5.10 -5.87 -1.60
N ALA A 42 -4.14 -6.35 -2.39
CA ALA A 42 -3.86 -5.86 -3.73
C ALA A 42 -3.54 -7.02 -4.70
N SER A 43 -3.54 -6.72 -6.00
CA SER A 43 -3.18 -7.68 -7.04
C SER A 43 -1.66 -7.86 -7.15
N SER A 44 -0.90 -6.79 -6.93
CA SER A 44 0.57 -6.78 -6.96
C SER A 44 1.17 -6.04 -5.75
N GLN A 45 2.48 -6.20 -5.57
CA GLN A 45 3.23 -5.48 -4.54
C GLN A 45 3.34 -3.99 -4.87
N ASP A 46 3.46 -3.64 -6.15
CA ASP A 46 3.55 -2.26 -6.63
C ASP A 46 2.25 -1.49 -6.35
N ASP A 47 1.10 -2.13 -6.63
CA ASP A 47 -0.22 -1.59 -6.29
C ASP A 47 -0.35 -1.34 -4.78
N ALA A 48 0.08 -2.31 -3.96
CA ALA A 48 0.02 -2.17 -2.50
C ALA A 48 0.86 -0.99 -1.99
N LEU A 49 2.05 -0.79 -2.57
CA LEU A 49 2.91 0.34 -2.25
C LEU A 49 2.26 1.67 -2.68
N ALA A 50 1.70 1.73 -3.88
CA ALA A 50 1.01 2.92 -4.38
C ALA A 50 -0.19 3.31 -3.51
N ILE A 51 -1.00 2.34 -3.09
CA ILE A 51 -2.15 2.54 -2.20
C ILE A 51 -1.71 3.12 -0.84
N VAL A 52 -0.64 2.56 -0.25
CA VAL A 52 -0.15 3.01 1.06
C VAL A 52 0.58 4.34 0.97
N ALA A 53 1.31 4.57 -0.12
CA ALA A 53 1.95 5.86 -0.39
C ALA A 53 0.90 6.97 -0.56
N ALA A 54 -0.19 6.70 -1.28
CA ALA A 54 -1.31 7.64 -1.43
C ALA A 54 -2.03 7.93 -0.10
N ALA A 55 -2.07 6.95 0.82
CA ALA A 55 -2.66 7.10 2.14
C ALA A 55 -1.70 7.66 3.20
N SER A 56 -0.40 7.78 2.90
CA SER A 56 0.63 8.24 3.84
C SER A 56 0.90 9.74 3.71
N ALA A 57 1.36 10.36 4.79
CA ALA A 57 1.73 11.77 4.78
C ALA A 57 2.94 12.05 3.87
N GLU A 58 3.00 13.26 3.33
CA GLU A 58 4.09 13.72 2.46
C GLU A 58 5.45 13.58 3.17
N GLY A 59 6.40 12.88 2.54
CA GLY A 59 7.72 12.60 3.11
C GLY A 59 7.84 11.29 3.91
N ALA A 60 6.82 10.44 3.91
CA ALA A 60 6.91 9.09 4.45
C ALA A 60 7.69 8.14 3.52
N ALA A 61 8.65 7.39 4.06
CA ALA A 61 9.28 6.29 3.35
C ALA A 61 8.36 5.06 3.43
N VAL A 62 7.99 4.53 2.28
CA VAL A 62 7.09 3.37 2.16
C VAL A 62 7.88 2.21 1.58
N GLU A 63 7.94 1.09 2.31
CA GLU A 63 8.70 -0.10 1.92
C GLU A 63 7.84 -1.36 2.04
N ALA A 64 8.07 -2.31 1.14
CA ALA A 64 7.38 -3.58 1.19
C ALA A 64 7.97 -4.46 2.31
N ALA A 65 7.20 -4.69 3.36
CA ALA A 65 7.58 -5.55 4.48
C ALA A 65 7.34 -7.04 4.18
N GLY A 66 6.56 -7.37 3.15
CA GLY A 66 6.41 -8.73 2.63
C GLY A 66 4.97 -9.10 2.28
N ARG A 67 4.68 -10.41 2.28
CA ARG A 67 3.35 -10.96 2.01
C ARG A 67 2.79 -11.61 3.25
N LEU A 68 1.51 -11.33 3.55
CA LEU A 68 0.79 -11.98 4.63
C LEU A 68 0.14 -13.27 4.12
N SER A 69 0.30 -14.36 4.87
CA SER A 69 -0.37 -15.63 4.58
C SER A 69 -1.90 -15.48 4.65
N LYS A 70 -2.61 -16.22 3.79
CA LYS A 70 -4.09 -16.25 3.77
C LYS A 70 -4.71 -16.61 5.12
N LYS A 71 -4.03 -17.45 5.92
CA LYS A 71 -4.53 -17.83 7.25
C LYS A 71 -4.59 -16.64 8.21
N LEU A 72 -3.60 -15.73 8.14
CA LEU A 72 -3.53 -14.51 8.95
C LEU A 72 -4.38 -13.38 8.34
N ALA A 73 -4.54 -13.35 7.02
CA ALA A 73 -5.39 -12.37 6.33
C ALA A 73 -6.89 -12.57 6.57
N ARG A 74 -7.37 -13.82 6.64
CA ARG A 74 -8.80 -14.16 6.83
C ARG A 74 -9.45 -13.45 8.03
N PRO A 75 -8.86 -13.46 9.24
CA PRO A 75 -9.46 -12.77 10.38
C PRO A 75 -9.42 -11.25 10.23
N LEU A 76 -8.47 -10.70 9.47
CA LEU A 76 -8.31 -9.25 9.29
C LEU A 76 -9.39 -8.61 8.39
N LYS A 77 -10.28 -9.41 7.76
CA LYS A 77 -11.39 -8.93 6.90
C LYS A 77 -11.00 -7.70 6.06
N LEU A 78 -9.81 -7.74 5.47
CA LEU A 78 -9.25 -6.61 4.75
C LEU A 78 -10.14 -6.32 3.54
N GLN A 79 -10.50 -5.06 3.38
CA GLN A 79 -11.13 -4.61 2.15
C GLN A 79 -10.04 -4.44 1.08
N PRO A 80 -10.33 -4.77 -0.18
CA PRO A 80 -9.42 -4.47 -1.28
C PRO A 80 -9.10 -2.98 -1.26
N GLU A 81 -7.83 -2.65 -1.46
CA GLU A 81 -7.36 -1.26 -1.60
C GLU A 81 -7.50 -0.38 -0.35
N VAL A 82 -7.90 -0.94 0.79
CA VAL A 82 -7.95 -0.23 2.06
C VAL A 82 -6.77 -0.64 2.95
N PRO A 83 -5.80 0.25 3.20
CA PRO A 83 -4.70 -0.03 4.11
C PRO A 83 -5.22 -0.15 5.56
N ARG A 84 -4.91 -1.25 6.23
CA ARG A 84 -5.27 -1.49 7.63
C ARG A 84 -4.00 -1.56 8.50
N PRO A 85 -3.85 -0.72 9.54
CA PRO A 85 -2.73 -0.84 10.46
C PRO A 85 -2.83 -2.17 11.26
N ILE A 86 -1.69 -2.80 11.53
CA ILE A 86 -1.56 -4.03 12.32
C ILE A 86 -0.63 -3.87 13.51
#